data_AF-A0A1M6JVV2-F1
#
_entry.id   AF-A0A1M6JVV2-F1
#
_cell.length_a   1.000
_cell.length_b   1.000
_cell.length_c   1.000
_cell.angle_alpha   90.00
_cell.angle_beta   90.00
_cell.angle_gamma   90.00
#
_symmetry.space_group_name_H-M   'P 1'
#
loop_
_entity.id
_entity.type
_entity.pdbx_description
1 polymer ?
#
loop_
_entity_poly.entity_id
_entity_poly.type
_entity_poly.pdbx_seq_one_letter_code
_entity_poly.pdbx_strand_id
1 'polypeptide(L)'
;MNKDMSYSGVMSRRNEIMKKAVGIDYQRFEDTGIAFDYEKMMRETGYSLEEMKKIQGATGVGNTPLLELKNLTNLARKLAGKGKGARIFIKDEAANPSGSFKARRAANAVYHAKKNGYKGVIAATSGNYGAAVASQAAIHGLKCIIVQECYDSKGKGQPEIIEKARKCEAYGAEVVQLTVGPELFYTFLTLLEETGYFNASLYTPFGIAGVETLGYELCMQMREKEGRDPDVVVCTNAGGGNLTGTARGIIKAGADNTLIVGASVNLKGLHMASDEQFNKKSFTTGHTGFGMPFATWPDRSDVPRSAARPLRYMDRYVTVNQGEVFYMTEALAQLEGLERGPAGNTSLAAAFSLAQELDEDKIIIAQETEYTGAGKHIQPQLSFARENGIEIKFGDPREEIPGENIILPEHPRLIKAIDLDLDKIRRSYIKNCLQINNIKELSSNDLQFLAVETKTDLEFVKRVVEELKS
;
A
#
# COMPACT_ATOMS: atom_id res chain seq x y z
N MET A 1 -12.45 -1.93 39.70
CA MET A 1 -11.08 -1.36 39.71
C MET A 1 -10.95 -0.46 38.50
N ASN A 2 -10.64 0.83 38.69
CA ASN A 2 -10.30 1.71 37.57
C ASN A 2 -9.02 1.17 36.91
N LYS A 3 -9.03 1.05 35.59
CA LYS A 3 -7.86 0.62 34.82
C LYS A 3 -6.78 1.68 34.92
N ASP A 4 -5.52 1.27 35.01
CA ASP A 4 -4.38 2.20 34.97
C ASP A 4 -4.23 2.75 33.55
N MET A 5 -4.59 4.02 33.36
CA MET A 5 -4.52 4.75 32.10
C MET A 5 -3.19 5.48 31.91
N SER A 6 -2.17 5.24 32.75
CA SER A 6 -0.81 5.73 32.48
C SER A 6 -0.25 5.11 31.18
N TYR A 7 0.73 5.78 30.55
CA TYR A 7 1.42 5.24 29.37
C TYR A 7 1.94 3.82 29.61
N SER A 8 2.62 3.59 30.74
CA SER A 8 3.10 2.26 31.14
C SER A 8 1.95 1.26 31.32
N GLY A 9 0.85 1.69 31.95
CA GLY A 9 -0.34 0.88 32.16
C GLY A 9 -0.95 0.39 30.85
N VAL A 10 -1.24 1.30 29.92
CA VAL A 10 -1.83 0.97 28.61
C VAL A 10 -0.88 0.10 27.77
N MET A 11 0.40 0.46 27.72
CA MET A 11 1.40 -0.29 26.95
C MET A 11 1.60 -1.73 27.45
N SER A 12 1.50 -1.96 28.77
CA SER A 12 1.57 -3.30 29.34
C SER A 12 0.41 -4.21 28.89
N ARG A 13 -0.75 -3.63 28.56
CA ARG A 13 -1.96 -4.34 28.12
C ARG A 13 -2.16 -4.37 26.60
N ARG A 14 -1.21 -3.87 25.81
CA ARG A 14 -1.34 -3.72 24.35
C ARG A 14 -1.84 -4.99 23.65
N ASN A 15 -1.30 -6.16 24.02
CA ASN A 15 -1.63 -7.43 23.36
C ASN A 15 -3.09 -7.83 23.64
N GLU A 16 -3.58 -7.58 24.86
CA GLU A 16 -4.95 -7.86 25.25
C GLU A 16 -5.93 -6.92 24.53
N ILE A 17 -5.62 -5.62 24.49
CA ILE A 17 -6.42 -4.59 23.81
C ILE A 17 -6.55 -4.95 22.32
N MET A 18 -5.43 -5.27 21.67
CA MET A 18 -5.40 -5.65 20.27
C MET A 18 -6.19 -6.94 20.02
N LYS A 19 -5.98 -8.00 20.82
CA LYS A 19 -6.70 -9.27 20.65
C LYS A 19 -8.22 -9.10 20.75
N LYS A 20 -8.70 -8.29 21.71
CA LYS A 20 -10.13 -7.95 21.85
C LYS A 20 -10.69 -7.16 20.67
N ALA A 21 -9.85 -6.33 20.04
CA ALA A 21 -10.26 -5.50 18.91
C ALA A 21 -10.23 -6.20 17.54
N VAL A 22 -9.46 -7.30 17.38
CA VAL A 22 -9.36 -8.06 16.11
C VAL A 22 -10.41 -9.18 16.02
N GLY A 23 -10.59 -9.93 17.10
CA GLY A 23 -11.47 -11.12 17.11
C GLY A 23 -10.93 -12.34 16.35
N ILE A 24 -9.67 -12.35 15.92
CA ILE A 24 -9.02 -13.49 15.24
C ILE A 24 -8.04 -14.18 16.20
N ASP A 25 -8.15 -15.51 16.30
CA ASP A 25 -7.17 -16.35 16.98
C ASP A 25 -6.14 -16.90 15.99
N TYR A 26 -5.02 -16.20 15.87
CA TYR A 26 -3.95 -16.54 14.92
C TYR A 26 -3.22 -17.85 15.24
N GLN A 27 -3.27 -18.31 16.51
CA GLN A 27 -2.60 -19.54 16.94
C GLN A 27 -3.11 -20.79 16.19
N ARG A 28 -4.34 -20.74 15.65
CA ARG A 28 -4.94 -21.84 14.87
C ARG A 28 -4.30 -22.07 13.50
N PHE A 29 -3.47 -21.13 13.05
CA PHE A 29 -2.79 -21.17 11.76
C PHE A 29 -1.28 -21.39 11.91
N GLU A 30 -0.74 -21.21 13.11
CA GLU A 30 0.69 -21.36 13.39
C GLU A 30 1.11 -22.83 13.45
N ASP A 31 2.31 -23.11 12.98
CA ASP A 31 3.00 -24.39 13.18
C ASP A 31 4.20 -24.20 14.14
N THR A 32 4.87 -25.27 14.52
CA THR A 32 6.15 -25.20 15.24
C THR A 32 7.21 -24.54 14.34
N GLY A 33 7.79 -23.43 14.78
CA GLY A 33 8.86 -22.73 14.04
C GLY A 33 8.42 -21.39 13.47
N ILE A 34 8.74 -21.14 12.20
CA ILE A 34 8.36 -19.90 11.49
C ILE A 34 7.13 -20.08 10.59
N ALA A 35 6.86 -21.32 10.17
CA ALA A 35 5.78 -21.62 9.26
C ALA A 35 4.41 -21.37 9.88
N PHE A 36 3.48 -20.93 9.04
CA PHE A 36 2.05 -20.89 9.34
C PHE A 36 1.26 -21.12 8.06
N ASP A 37 0.05 -21.66 8.18
CA ASP A 37 -0.81 -21.94 7.03
C ASP A 37 -1.51 -20.66 6.56
N TYR A 38 -0.81 -19.89 5.73
CA TYR A 38 -1.29 -18.64 5.16
C TYR A 38 -2.59 -18.82 4.34
N GLU A 39 -2.70 -19.87 3.53
CA GLU A 39 -3.88 -20.05 2.69
C GLU A 39 -5.11 -20.48 3.51
N LYS A 40 -4.92 -21.27 4.57
CA LYS A 40 -5.98 -21.55 5.54
C LYS A 40 -6.38 -20.30 6.30
N MET A 41 -5.44 -19.46 6.73
CA MET A 41 -5.73 -18.18 7.37
C MET A 41 -6.59 -17.29 6.48
N MET A 42 -6.21 -17.12 5.20
CA MET A 42 -6.97 -16.33 4.23
C MET A 42 -8.36 -16.93 3.97
N ARG A 43 -8.49 -18.25 3.92
CA ARG A 43 -9.76 -18.95 3.63
C ARG A 43 -10.74 -18.95 4.81
N GLU A 44 -10.28 -19.26 6.02
CA GLU A 44 -11.15 -19.47 7.19
C GLU A 44 -11.62 -18.17 7.84
N THR A 45 -10.91 -17.06 7.62
CA THR A 45 -11.24 -15.77 8.21
C THR A 45 -11.78 -14.76 7.19
N GLY A 46 -11.72 -15.10 5.91
CA GLY A 46 -12.13 -14.25 4.80
C GLY A 46 -13.58 -14.46 4.35
N TYR A 47 -13.98 -13.66 3.37
CA TYR A 47 -15.21 -13.84 2.59
C TYR A 47 -14.85 -14.43 1.23
N SER A 48 -15.78 -15.14 0.60
CA SER A 48 -15.61 -15.55 -0.80
C SER A 48 -15.54 -14.33 -1.73
N LEU A 49 -15.00 -14.51 -2.93
CA LEU A 49 -14.88 -13.42 -3.91
C LEU A 49 -16.25 -12.80 -4.25
N GLU A 50 -17.29 -13.62 -4.41
CA GLU A 50 -18.64 -13.15 -4.70
C GLU A 50 -19.28 -12.42 -3.51
N GLU A 51 -19.05 -12.88 -2.28
CA GLU A 51 -19.48 -12.15 -1.08
C GLU A 51 -18.77 -10.79 -1.00
N MET A 52 -17.47 -10.73 -1.26
CA MET A 52 -16.71 -9.47 -1.26
C MET A 52 -17.21 -8.50 -2.33
N LYS A 53 -17.52 -8.99 -3.54
CA LYS A 53 -18.14 -8.18 -4.60
C LYS A 53 -19.50 -7.66 -4.18
N LYS A 54 -20.32 -8.48 -3.52
CA LYS A 54 -21.64 -8.06 -3.00
C LYS A 54 -21.51 -7.01 -1.89
N ILE A 55 -20.60 -7.21 -0.94
CA ILE A 55 -20.32 -6.25 0.14
C ILE A 55 -19.90 -4.91 -0.45
N GLN A 56 -18.93 -4.93 -1.37
CA GLN A 56 -18.40 -3.71 -1.99
C GLN A 56 -19.44 -3.03 -2.89
N GLY A 57 -20.16 -3.79 -3.73
CA GLY A 57 -21.20 -3.25 -4.60
C GLY A 57 -22.34 -2.59 -3.81
N ALA A 58 -22.70 -3.12 -2.64
CA ALA A 58 -23.71 -2.51 -1.77
C ALA A 58 -23.32 -1.14 -1.21
N THR A 59 -22.03 -0.80 -1.22
CA THR A 59 -21.50 0.49 -0.72
C THR A 59 -20.88 1.34 -1.83
N GLY A 60 -21.13 1.00 -3.10
CA GLY A 60 -20.61 1.73 -4.26
C GLY A 60 -19.10 1.54 -4.50
N VAL A 61 -18.48 0.53 -3.88
CA VAL A 61 -17.07 0.19 -4.02
C VAL A 61 -16.88 -0.83 -5.15
N GLY A 62 -15.80 -0.69 -5.91
CA GLY A 62 -15.49 -1.56 -7.04
C GLY A 62 -16.20 -1.16 -8.32
N ASN A 63 -16.10 -2.01 -9.35
CA ASN A 63 -16.54 -1.72 -10.73
C ASN A 63 -15.98 -0.38 -11.25
N THR A 64 -14.73 -0.08 -10.90
CA THR A 64 -14.07 1.17 -11.31
C THR A 64 -13.64 1.09 -12.78
N PRO A 65 -13.46 2.21 -13.47
CA PRO A 65 -13.04 2.19 -14.87
C PRO A 65 -11.63 1.62 -15.07
N LEU A 66 -11.45 0.83 -16.13
CA LEU A 66 -10.14 0.49 -16.72
C LEU A 66 -10.00 1.29 -18.03
N LEU A 67 -9.07 2.25 -18.04
CA LEU A 67 -8.92 3.25 -19.09
C LEU A 67 -7.60 3.05 -19.82
N GLU A 68 -7.62 3.09 -21.16
CA GLU A 68 -6.39 3.15 -21.96
C GLU A 68 -5.87 4.60 -21.99
N LEU A 69 -4.61 4.80 -21.64
CA LEU A 69 -3.92 6.09 -21.67
C LEU A 69 -3.23 6.26 -23.01
N LYS A 70 -4.01 6.62 -24.04
CA LYS A 70 -3.55 6.66 -25.43
C LYS A 70 -2.46 7.70 -25.66
N ASN A 71 -2.55 8.87 -25.03
CA ASN A 71 -1.57 9.93 -25.22
C ASN A 71 -0.25 9.62 -24.52
N LEU A 72 -0.29 9.05 -23.32
CA LEU A 72 0.89 8.56 -22.61
C LEU A 72 1.51 7.33 -23.30
N THR A 73 0.70 6.44 -23.87
CA THR A 73 1.19 5.33 -24.71
C THR A 73 1.94 5.87 -25.93
N ASN A 74 1.35 6.84 -26.64
CA ASN A 74 1.99 7.47 -27.80
C ASN A 74 3.29 8.21 -27.40
N LEU A 75 3.30 8.86 -26.24
CA LEU A 75 4.51 9.48 -25.71
C LEU A 75 5.58 8.42 -25.41
N ALA A 76 5.25 7.33 -24.71
CA ALA A 76 6.18 6.25 -24.41
C ALA A 76 6.78 5.65 -25.69
N ARG A 77 5.96 5.38 -26.72
CA ARG A 77 6.42 4.86 -28.03
C ARG A 77 7.39 5.79 -28.74
N LYS A 78 7.18 7.12 -28.66
CA LYS A 78 8.12 8.11 -29.23
C LYS A 78 9.50 8.10 -28.55
N LEU A 79 9.57 7.65 -27.30
CA LEU A 79 10.79 7.62 -26.50
C LEU A 79 11.46 6.25 -26.49
N ALA A 80 10.73 5.20 -26.88
CA ALA A 80 11.18 3.82 -26.87
C ALA A 80 11.98 3.48 -28.13
N GLY A 81 12.67 2.32 -28.09
CA GLY A 81 13.30 1.74 -29.28
C GLY A 81 12.27 1.29 -30.32
N LYS A 82 12.72 1.03 -31.56
CA LYS A 82 11.85 0.53 -32.63
C LYS A 82 11.15 -0.78 -32.20
N GLY A 83 9.83 -0.86 -32.33
CA GLY A 83 9.03 -2.03 -31.95
C GLY A 83 8.70 -2.10 -30.45
N LYS A 84 9.03 -1.06 -29.68
CA LYS A 84 8.79 -0.97 -28.23
C LYS A 84 7.79 0.13 -27.88
N GLY A 85 7.24 0.06 -26.67
CA GLY A 85 6.22 0.98 -26.18
C GLY A 85 4.87 0.29 -26.05
N ALA A 86 4.74 -0.54 -25.02
CA ALA A 86 3.51 -1.23 -24.66
C ALA A 86 2.35 -0.25 -24.43
N ARG A 87 1.13 -0.77 -24.60
CA ARG A 87 -0.10 -0.02 -24.32
C ARG A 87 -0.27 0.15 -22.82
N ILE A 88 -0.44 1.40 -22.38
CA ILE A 88 -0.57 1.76 -20.97
C ILE A 88 -2.05 1.89 -20.65
N PHE A 89 -2.50 1.12 -19.67
CA PHE A 89 -3.82 1.25 -19.07
C PHE A 89 -3.71 1.70 -17.62
N ILE A 90 -4.78 2.31 -17.11
CA ILE A 90 -4.90 2.66 -15.71
C ILE A 90 -6.23 2.19 -15.14
N LYS A 91 -6.15 1.66 -13.92
CA LYS A 91 -7.32 1.27 -13.15
C LYS A 91 -7.69 2.44 -12.23
N ASP A 92 -8.78 3.15 -12.58
CA ASP A 92 -9.12 4.44 -11.96
C ASP A 92 -9.84 4.27 -10.62
N GLU A 93 -9.07 3.87 -9.61
CA GLU A 93 -9.56 3.60 -8.26
C GLU A 93 -10.01 4.86 -7.49
N ALA A 94 -9.75 6.05 -8.02
CA ALA A 94 -10.34 7.31 -7.56
C ALA A 94 -11.87 7.36 -7.72
N ALA A 95 -12.45 6.49 -8.56
CA ALA A 95 -13.90 6.36 -8.73
C ALA A 95 -14.62 5.71 -7.54
N ASN A 96 -13.88 5.11 -6.60
CA ASN A 96 -14.48 4.61 -5.36
C ASN A 96 -15.01 5.77 -4.48
N PRO A 97 -16.00 5.54 -3.59
CA PRO A 97 -16.62 6.57 -2.76
C PRO A 97 -15.63 7.40 -1.92
N SER A 98 -14.58 6.76 -1.40
CA SER A 98 -13.53 7.44 -0.64
C SER A 98 -12.42 8.04 -1.50
N GLY A 99 -12.44 7.79 -2.81
CA GLY A 99 -11.48 8.28 -3.79
C GLY A 99 -10.19 7.48 -3.92
N SER A 100 -10.12 6.22 -3.50
CA SER A 100 -8.96 5.36 -3.79
C SER A 100 -9.29 3.88 -3.58
N PHE A 101 -8.38 3.00 -3.98
CA PHE A 101 -8.52 1.54 -3.84
C PHE A 101 -8.71 1.08 -2.39
N LYS A 102 -8.31 1.92 -1.43
CA LYS A 102 -8.40 1.63 0.01
C LYS A 102 -9.85 1.40 0.46
N ALA A 103 -10.83 1.89 -0.31
CA ALA A 103 -12.25 1.57 -0.12
C ALA A 103 -12.53 0.06 -0.17
N ARG A 104 -11.82 -0.71 -1.02
CA ARG A 104 -12.02 -2.17 -1.15
C ARG A 104 -11.67 -2.92 0.13
N ARG A 105 -10.57 -2.54 0.77
CA ARG A 105 -10.18 -3.04 2.09
C ARG A 105 -11.16 -2.58 3.17
N ALA A 106 -11.47 -1.28 3.20
CA ALA A 106 -12.31 -0.69 4.23
C ALA A 106 -13.75 -1.25 4.20
N ALA A 107 -14.33 -1.49 3.02
CA ALA A 107 -15.68 -2.02 2.87
C ALA A 107 -15.83 -3.36 3.61
N ASN A 108 -14.88 -4.28 3.43
CA ASN A 108 -14.92 -5.58 4.09
C ASN A 108 -14.66 -5.49 5.59
N ALA A 109 -13.70 -4.65 6.01
CA ALA A 109 -13.39 -4.46 7.44
C ALA A 109 -14.57 -3.82 8.20
N VAL A 110 -15.18 -2.77 7.65
CA VAL A 110 -16.32 -2.08 8.26
C VAL A 110 -17.58 -2.95 8.21
N TYR A 111 -17.82 -3.68 7.12
CA TYR A 111 -18.90 -4.67 7.06
C TYR A 111 -18.74 -5.74 8.15
N HIS A 112 -17.52 -6.26 8.33
CA HIS A 112 -17.22 -7.21 9.39
C HIS A 112 -17.50 -6.63 10.79
N ALA A 113 -17.11 -5.39 11.04
CA ALA A 113 -17.43 -4.69 12.28
C ALA A 113 -18.94 -4.57 12.50
N LYS A 114 -19.68 -4.13 11.47
CA LYS A 114 -21.15 -4.00 11.53
C LYS A 114 -21.82 -5.34 11.80
N LYS A 115 -21.42 -6.39 11.09
CA LYS A 115 -21.96 -7.75 11.23
C LYS A 115 -21.79 -8.30 12.64
N ASN A 116 -20.68 -7.96 13.31
CA ASN A 116 -20.39 -8.39 14.69
C ASN A 116 -20.95 -7.44 15.76
N GLY A 117 -21.78 -6.46 15.38
CA GLY A 117 -22.50 -5.61 16.33
C GLY A 117 -21.65 -4.51 16.99
N TYR A 118 -20.47 -4.20 16.45
CA TYR A 118 -19.69 -3.06 16.94
C TYR A 118 -20.44 -1.74 16.71
N LYS A 119 -20.32 -0.83 17.68
CA LYS A 119 -20.99 0.50 17.65
C LYS A 119 -20.22 1.54 16.81
N GLY A 120 -18.95 1.26 16.54
CA GLY A 120 -18.06 2.14 15.81
C GLY A 120 -16.77 1.45 15.41
N VAL A 121 -15.99 2.14 14.59
CA VAL A 121 -14.67 1.73 14.09
C VAL A 121 -13.65 2.81 14.43
N ILE A 122 -12.40 2.39 14.61
CA ILE A 122 -11.27 3.28 14.79
C ILE A 122 -10.11 2.84 13.91
N ALA A 123 -9.41 3.79 13.30
CA ALA A 123 -8.21 3.53 12.52
C ALA A 123 -7.08 4.53 12.80
N ALA A 124 -5.84 4.05 12.85
CA ALA A 124 -4.63 4.86 12.94
C ALA A 124 -3.94 4.95 11.57
N THR A 125 -3.99 6.11 10.92
CA THR A 125 -3.41 6.28 9.57
C THR A 125 -3.36 7.74 9.13
N SER A 126 -2.24 8.17 8.55
CA SER A 126 -2.07 9.46 7.86
C SER A 126 -2.30 9.37 6.33
N GLY A 127 -2.72 8.19 5.83
CA GLY A 127 -2.96 7.93 4.41
C GLY A 127 -4.45 7.94 4.02
N ASN A 128 -4.77 7.65 2.75
CA ASN A 128 -6.18 7.60 2.30
C ASN A 128 -7.02 6.51 3.01
N TYR A 129 -6.42 5.66 3.85
CA TYR A 129 -7.15 4.59 4.52
C TYR A 129 -8.15 5.17 5.52
N GLY A 130 -7.81 6.30 6.16
CA GLY A 130 -8.71 6.98 7.09
C GLY A 130 -9.99 7.42 6.39
N ALA A 131 -9.84 8.07 5.23
CA ALA A 131 -10.98 8.47 4.40
C ALA A 131 -11.80 7.26 3.91
N ALA A 132 -11.16 6.12 3.62
CA ALA A 132 -11.84 4.89 3.26
C ALA A 132 -12.67 4.30 4.40
N VAL A 133 -12.10 4.21 5.60
CA VAL A 133 -12.81 3.74 6.80
C VAL A 133 -13.95 4.69 7.15
N ALA A 134 -13.71 6.00 7.16
CA ALA A 134 -14.73 7.01 7.44
C ALA A 134 -15.90 6.96 6.44
N SER A 135 -15.61 6.87 5.14
CA SER A 135 -16.61 6.73 4.08
C SER A 135 -17.49 5.49 4.29
N GLN A 136 -16.87 4.33 4.54
CA GLN A 136 -17.61 3.07 4.71
C GLN A 136 -18.36 3.02 6.04
N ALA A 137 -17.80 3.61 7.11
CA ALA A 137 -18.47 3.72 8.41
C ALA A 137 -19.74 4.57 8.30
N ALA A 138 -19.69 5.70 7.59
CA ALA A 138 -20.84 6.56 7.33
C ALA A 138 -21.96 5.80 6.61
N ILE A 139 -21.63 5.05 5.54
CA ILE A 139 -22.61 4.24 4.79
C ILE A 139 -23.28 3.17 5.67
N HIS A 140 -22.53 2.56 6.60
CA HIS A 140 -23.05 1.55 7.51
C HIS A 140 -23.66 2.11 8.82
N GLY A 141 -23.71 3.43 8.98
CA GLY A 141 -24.21 4.08 10.19
C GLY A 141 -23.42 3.70 11.45
N LEU A 142 -22.09 3.60 11.33
CA LEU A 142 -21.16 3.36 12.43
C LEU A 142 -20.43 4.65 12.81
N LYS A 143 -20.19 4.84 14.10
CA LYS A 143 -19.30 5.91 14.57
C LYS A 143 -17.88 5.65 14.06
N CYS A 144 -17.12 6.69 13.75
CA CYS A 144 -15.77 6.55 13.22
C CYS A 144 -14.82 7.50 13.92
N ILE A 145 -13.68 6.98 14.36
CA ILE A 145 -12.55 7.77 14.87
C ILE A 145 -11.33 7.50 13.99
N ILE A 146 -10.68 8.56 13.50
CA ILE A 146 -9.43 8.46 12.76
C ILE A 146 -8.33 9.15 13.56
N VAL A 147 -7.30 8.40 13.94
CA VAL A 147 -6.12 8.90 14.63
C VAL A 147 -4.98 9.07 13.62
N GLN A 148 -4.36 10.23 13.58
CA GLN A 148 -3.34 10.52 12.57
C GLN A 148 -2.27 11.50 13.06
N GLU A 149 -1.03 11.21 12.71
CA GLU A 149 0.09 12.15 12.82
C GLU A 149 0.00 13.16 11.67
N CYS A 150 -0.22 14.43 12.01
CA CYS A 150 -0.39 15.51 11.04
C CYS A 150 0.76 16.50 11.06
N TYR A 151 1.42 16.65 12.21
CA TYR A 151 2.33 17.75 12.50
C TYR A 151 3.71 17.25 12.93
N ASP A 152 4.75 18.04 12.68
CA ASP A 152 6.00 17.94 13.44
C ASP A 152 5.87 18.62 14.82
N SER A 153 6.91 18.54 15.64
CA SER A 153 6.99 19.15 16.97
C SER A 153 6.84 20.67 16.97
N LYS A 154 7.00 21.32 15.81
CA LYS A 154 6.82 22.77 15.62
C LYS A 154 5.40 23.13 15.19
N GLY A 155 4.51 22.15 15.06
CA GLY A 155 3.13 22.34 14.60
C GLY A 155 3.01 22.53 13.09
N LYS A 156 4.05 22.24 12.31
CA LYS A 156 4.01 22.33 10.85
C LYS A 156 3.44 21.03 10.28
N GLY A 157 2.33 21.13 9.55
CA GLY A 157 1.63 19.97 9.01
C GLY A 157 1.74 19.83 7.50
N GLN A 158 1.82 18.57 7.03
CA GLN A 158 1.86 18.29 5.59
C GLN A 158 0.50 18.58 4.94
N PRO A 159 0.46 19.37 3.85
CA PRO A 159 -0.79 19.69 3.15
C PRO A 159 -1.60 18.45 2.77
N GLU A 160 -0.93 17.39 2.32
CA GLU A 160 -1.58 16.15 1.90
C GLU A 160 -2.28 15.44 3.07
N ILE A 161 -1.69 15.45 4.26
CA ILE A 161 -2.27 14.83 5.47
C ILE A 161 -3.45 15.65 5.97
N ILE A 162 -3.30 16.98 6.01
CA ILE A 162 -4.37 17.89 6.43
C ILE A 162 -5.59 17.75 5.51
N GLU A 163 -5.39 17.64 4.20
CA GLU A 163 -6.49 17.43 3.26
C GLU A 163 -7.20 16.08 3.48
N LYS A 164 -6.46 15.02 3.82
CA LYS A 164 -7.05 13.72 4.20
C LYS A 164 -7.85 13.80 5.50
N ALA A 165 -7.39 14.60 6.47
CA ALA A 165 -8.11 14.90 7.71
C ALA A 165 -9.50 15.46 7.39
N ARG A 166 -9.53 16.54 6.60
CA ARG A 166 -10.75 17.24 6.19
C ARG A 166 -11.71 16.31 5.47
N LYS A 167 -11.19 15.40 4.64
CA LYS A 167 -12.02 14.40 3.98
C LYS A 167 -12.64 13.41 4.96
N CYS A 168 -11.92 13.00 6.01
CA CYS A 168 -12.50 12.16 7.07
C CYS A 168 -13.59 12.91 7.84
N GLU A 169 -13.36 14.18 8.20
CA GLU A 169 -14.33 15.05 8.88
C GLU A 169 -15.59 15.25 8.02
N ALA A 170 -15.44 15.41 6.70
CA ALA A 170 -16.55 15.53 5.77
C ALA A 170 -17.46 14.29 5.72
N TYR A 171 -16.92 13.10 6.04
CA TYR A 171 -17.71 11.88 6.22
C TYR A 171 -18.30 11.72 7.63
N GLY A 172 -18.07 12.68 8.52
CA GLY A 172 -18.56 12.67 9.90
C GLY A 172 -17.71 11.86 10.88
N ALA A 173 -16.45 11.55 10.53
CA ALA A 173 -15.52 10.95 11.48
C ALA A 173 -14.98 11.98 12.46
N GLU A 174 -14.79 11.56 13.71
CA GLU A 174 -13.99 12.30 14.69
C GLU A 174 -12.51 12.10 14.37
N VAL A 175 -11.76 13.19 14.15
CA VAL A 175 -10.36 13.11 13.74
C VAL A 175 -9.45 13.59 14.86
N VAL A 176 -8.60 12.69 15.34
CA VAL A 176 -7.58 12.99 16.36
C VAL A 176 -6.26 13.26 15.65
N GLN A 177 -5.88 14.54 15.59
CA GLN A 177 -4.64 14.98 14.96
C GLN A 177 -3.53 15.13 15.99
N LEU A 178 -2.41 14.47 15.77
CA LEU A 178 -1.27 14.43 16.68
C LEU A 178 0.01 14.85 15.97
N THR A 179 1.06 15.10 16.75
CA THR A 179 2.43 15.18 16.23
C THR A 179 2.97 13.79 15.90
N VAL A 180 3.97 13.72 15.02
CA VAL A 180 4.74 12.49 14.80
C VAL A 180 5.43 12.08 16.10
N GLY A 181 5.21 10.83 16.53
CA GLY A 181 5.78 10.36 17.79
C GLY A 181 5.04 9.18 18.42
N PRO A 182 5.51 8.71 19.60
CA PRO A 182 4.94 7.55 20.29
C PRO A 182 3.52 7.80 20.82
N GLU A 183 3.11 9.07 20.94
CA GLU A 183 1.80 9.49 21.44
C GLU A 183 0.64 8.94 20.60
N LEU A 184 0.86 8.75 19.29
CA LEU A 184 -0.14 8.18 18.40
C LEU A 184 -0.59 6.79 18.85
N PHE A 185 0.38 5.91 19.17
CA PHE A 185 0.07 4.54 19.54
C PHE A 185 -0.61 4.48 20.91
N TYR A 186 -0.14 5.28 21.87
CA TYR A 186 -0.77 5.41 23.18
C TYR A 186 -2.22 5.91 23.07
N THR A 187 -2.44 7.03 22.37
CA THR A 187 -3.76 7.62 22.19
C THR A 187 -4.72 6.65 21.50
N PHE A 188 -4.24 5.96 20.47
CA PHE A 188 -5.02 4.96 19.75
C PHE A 188 -5.45 3.78 20.63
N LEU A 189 -4.54 3.23 21.45
CA LEU A 189 -4.87 2.13 22.37
C LEU A 189 -5.85 2.57 23.46
N THR A 190 -5.68 3.79 24.00
CA THR A 190 -6.60 4.37 24.98
C THR A 190 -8.00 4.50 24.40
N LEU A 191 -8.14 5.06 23.20
CA LEU A 191 -9.43 5.21 22.53
C LEU A 191 -10.08 3.84 22.23
N LEU A 192 -9.30 2.84 21.82
CA LEU A 192 -9.80 1.47 21.65
C LEU A 192 -10.37 0.91 22.96
N GLU A 193 -9.65 1.07 24.08
CA GLU A 193 -10.05 0.56 25.38
C GLU A 193 -11.29 1.29 25.94
N GLU A 194 -11.40 2.60 25.75
CA GLU A 194 -12.52 3.41 26.24
C GLU A 194 -13.79 3.25 25.41
N THR A 195 -13.66 3.18 24.08
CA THR A 195 -14.81 3.12 23.17
C THR A 195 -15.31 1.70 22.91
N GLY A 196 -14.43 0.71 23.00
CA GLY A 196 -14.69 -0.67 22.56
C GLY A 196 -14.96 -0.79 21.06
N TYR A 197 -14.51 0.18 20.26
CA TYR A 197 -14.68 0.15 18.80
C TYR A 197 -13.82 -0.92 18.14
N PHE A 198 -14.22 -1.31 16.94
CA PHE A 198 -13.46 -2.24 16.13
C PHE A 198 -12.20 -1.58 15.57
N ASN A 199 -11.05 -2.24 15.66
CA ASN A 199 -9.81 -1.74 15.07
C ASN A 199 -9.77 -2.06 13.56
N ALA A 200 -10.00 -1.04 12.74
CA ALA A 200 -9.98 -1.17 11.29
C ALA A 200 -8.57 -1.05 10.68
N SER A 201 -7.55 -0.61 11.43
CA SER A 201 -6.17 -0.36 10.93
C SER A 201 -5.45 -1.61 10.46
N LEU A 202 -5.92 -2.76 10.94
CA LEU A 202 -5.22 -4.04 10.95
C LEU A 202 -5.14 -4.68 9.58
N TYR A 203 -3.97 -5.23 9.25
CA TYR A 203 -3.74 -6.06 8.06
C TYR A 203 -4.35 -7.46 8.22
N THR A 204 -5.64 -7.51 8.56
CA THR A 204 -6.40 -8.74 8.73
C THR A 204 -6.63 -9.45 7.40
N PRO A 205 -6.83 -10.78 7.41
CA PRO A 205 -7.06 -11.53 6.18
C PRO A 205 -8.32 -11.06 5.43
N PHE A 206 -9.44 -10.83 6.10
CA PHE A 206 -10.65 -10.32 5.42
C PHE A 206 -10.47 -8.90 4.85
N GLY A 207 -9.64 -8.07 5.48
CA GLY A 207 -9.33 -6.74 4.97
C GLY A 207 -8.51 -6.82 3.67
N ILE A 208 -7.44 -7.61 3.68
CA ILE A 208 -6.57 -7.79 2.51
C ILE A 208 -7.27 -8.56 1.39
N ALA A 209 -8.07 -9.58 1.73
CA ALA A 209 -8.91 -10.30 0.78
C ALA A 209 -9.85 -9.35 0.02
N GLY A 210 -10.34 -8.28 0.66
CA GLY A 210 -11.19 -7.28 -0.01
C GLY A 210 -10.56 -6.67 -1.26
N VAL A 211 -9.23 -6.50 -1.27
CA VAL A 211 -8.47 -5.96 -2.40
C VAL A 211 -8.36 -6.98 -3.55
N GLU A 212 -8.60 -8.27 -3.33
CA GLU A 212 -8.59 -9.30 -4.39
C GLU A 212 -9.63 -9.04 -5.48
N THR A 213 -10.74 -8.38 -5.12
CA THR A 213 -11.73 -7.94 -6.12
C THR A 213 -11.12 -7.04 -7.18
N LEU A 214 -10.11 -6.23 -6.84
CA LEU A 214 -9.43 -5.32 -7.78
C LEU A 214 -8.67 -6.09 -8.86
N GLY A 215 -7.84 -7.05 -8.43
CA GLY A 215 -7.09 -7.91 -9.34
C GLY A 215 -7.98 -8.77 -10.22
N TYR A 216 -9.08 -9.28 -9.65
CA TYR A 216 -10.04 -10.06 -10.44
C TYR A 216 -10.76 -9.19 -11.48
N GLU A 217 -11.24 -8.03 -11.04
CA GLU A 217 -12.01 -7.07 -11.85
C GLU A 217 -11.18 -6.51 -13.01
N LEU A 218 -9.90 -6.17 -12.79
CA LEU A 218 -9.04 -5.66 -13.86
C LEU A 218 -8.82 -6.72 -14.95
N CYS A 219 -8.66 -8.00 -14.59
CA CYS A 219 -8.52 -9.09 -15.57
C CYS A 219 -9.83 -9.30 -16.36
N MET A 220 -10.99 -9.31 -15.69
CA MET A 220 -12.28 -9.45 -16.40
C MET A 220 -12.49 -8.31 -17.39
N GLN A 221 -12.29 -7.07 -16.95
CA GLN A 221 -12.43 -5.90 -17.81
C GLN A 221 -11.40 -5.91 -18.94
N MET A 222 -10.20 -6.45 -18.70
CA MET A 222 -9.20 -6.54 -19.75
C MET A 222 -9.59 -7.54 -20.83
N ARG A 223 -10.09 -8.72 -20.43
CA ARG A 223 -10.62 -9.71 -21.37
C ARG A 223 -11.84 -9.21 -22.13
N GLU A 224 -12.72 -8.45 -21.48
CA GLU A 224 -13.85 -7.81 -22.15
C GLU A 224 -13.42 -6.79 -23.22
N LYS A 225 -12.38 -5.99 -22.94
CA LYS A 225 -11.91 -4.93 -23.85
C LYS A 225 -10.99 -5.44 -24.96
N GLU A 226 -10.11 -6.39 -24.65
CA GLU A 226 -8.96 -6.76 -25.48
C GLU A 226 -8.89 -8.26 -25.80
N GLY A 227 -9.83 -9.07 -25.29
CA GLY A 227 -9.88 -10.52 -25.53
C GLY A 227 -8.75 -11.31 -24.86
N ARG A 228 -7.94 -10.68 -23.99
CA ARG A 228 -6.78 -11.30 -23.31
C ARG A 228 -6.51 -10.67 -21.94
N ASP A 229 -5.73 -11.37 -21.13
CA ASP A 229 -5.20 -10.87 -19.86
C ASP A 229 -4.05 -9.88 -20.07
N PRO A 230 -3.76 -8.99 -19.09
CA PRO A 230 -2.62 -8.08 -19.16
C PRO A 230 -1.29 -8.82 -19.06
N ASP A 231 -0.25 -8.33 -19.73
CA ASP A 231 1.10 -8.88 -19.62
C ASP A 231 1.77 -8.44 -18.30
N VAL A 232 1.53 -7.20 -17.87
CA VAL A 232 2.14 -6.61 -16.67
C VAL A 232 1.12 -5.80 -15.87
N VAL A 233 1.13 -5.94 -14.54
CA VAL A 233 0.38 -5.09 -13.61
C VAL A 233 1.35 -4.46 -12.61
N VAL A 234 1.38 -3.13 -12.58
CA VAL A 234 2.23 -2.34 -11.67
C VAL A 234 1.40 -1.86 -10.49
N CYS A 235 1.78 -2.29 -9.29
CA CYS A 235 1.13 -1.94 -8.02
C CYS A 235 2.06 -1.05 -7.19
N THR A 236 1.58 0.07 -6.66
CA THR A 236 2.37 0.77 -5.65
C THR A 236 2.52 -0.11 -4.42
N ASN A 237 3.76 -0.28 -3.97
CA ASN A 237 4.11 -1.06 -2.79
C ASN A 237 4.43 -0.14 -1.60
N ALA A 238 3.82 -0.44 -0.47
CA ALA A 238 4.08 0.20 0.82
C ALA A 238 3.97 -0.85 1.92
N GLY A 239 2.84 -0.94 2.63
CA GLY A 239 2.56 -2.03 3.57
C GLY A 239 2.26 -3.39 2.92
N GLY A 240 2.48 -3.56 1.62
CA GLY A 240 2.28 -4.82 0.88
C GLY A 240 0.83 -5.22 0.58
N GLY A 241 -0.16 -4.64 1.25
CA GLY A 241 -1.57 -5.04 1.11
C GLY A 241 -2.15 -4.85 -0.29
N ASN A 242 -1.80 -3.75 -0.97
CA ASN A 242 -2.28 -3.47 -2.33
C ASN A 242 -1.81 -4.53 -3.32
N LEU A 243 -0.50 -4.77 -3.35
CA LEU A 243 0.14 -5.76 -4.22
C LEU A 243 -0.37 -7.17 -3.91
N THR A 244 -0.42 -7.54 -2.62
CA THR A 244 -0.86 -8.88 -2.19
C THR A 244 -2.29 -9.17 -2.64
N GLY A 245 -3.22 -8.25 -2.34
CA GLY A 245 -4.61 -8.42 -2.72
C GLY A 245 -4.78 -8.47 -4.24
N THR A 246 -4.16 -7.54 -4.96
CA THR A 246 -4.23 -7.51 -6.43
C THR A 246 -3.73 -8.80 -7.05
N ALA A 247 -2.53 -9.25 -6.68
CA ALA A 247 -1.96 -10.47 -7.25
C ALA A 247 -2.83 -11.70 -6.98
N ARG A 248 -3.36 -11.83 -5.76
CA ARG A 248 -4.30 -12.90 -5.41
C ARG A 248 -5.59 -12.83 -6.24
N GLY A 249 -6.09 -11.63 -6.52
CA GLY A 249 -7.21 -11.40 -7.42
C GLY A 249 -6.94 -11.85 -8.85
N ILE A 250 -5.76 -11.54 -9.37
CA ILE A 250 -5.29 -11.94 -10.71
C ILE A 250 -5.18 -13.47 -10.82
N ILE A 251 -4.61 -14.13 -9.80
CA ILE A 251 -4.55 -15.60 -9.73
C ILE A 251 -5.97 -16.20 -9.70
N LYS A 252 -6.89 -15.62 -8.91
CA LYS A 252 -8.31 -16.05 -8.90
C LYS A 252 -9.03 -15.84 -10.24
N ALA A 253 -8.54 -14.93 -11.08
CA ALA A 253 -9.04 -14.72 -12.43
C ALA A 253 -8.47 -15.71 -13.46
N GLY A 254 -7.51 -16.56 -13.07
CA GLY A 254 -6.80 -17.50 -13.95
C GLY A 254 -5.72 -16.85 -14.81
N ALA A 255 -5.27 -15.65 -14.46
CA ALA A 255 -4.28 -14.88 -15.21
C ALA A 255 -2.85 -15.13 -14.66
N ASP A 256 -2.46 -16.40 -14.56
CA ASP A 256 -1.22 -16.82 -13.87
C ASP A 256 0.08 -16.33 -14.55
N ASN A 257 0.00 -15.94 -15.83
CA ASN A 257 1.13 -15.45 -16.61
C ASN A 257 1.33 -13.94 -16.52
N THR A 258 0.44 -13.21 -15.85
CA THR A 258 0.57 -11.75 -15.66
C THR A 258 1.69 -11.45 -14.66
N LEU A 259 2.67 -10.64 -15.07
CA LEU A 259 3.76 -10.22 -14.20
C LEU A 259 3.31 -9.15 -13.21
N ILE A 260 3.64 -9.32 -11.93
CA ILE A 260 3.32 -8.38 -10.85
C ILE A 260 4.54 -7.56 -10.50
N VAL A 261 4.48 -6.27 -10.79
CA VAL A 261 5.57 -5.32 -10.49
C VAL A 261 5.19 -4.45 -9.30
N GLY A 262 6.02 -4.46 -8.26
CA GLY A 262 5.95 -3.49 -7.17
C GLY A 262 6.63 -2.18 -7.58
N ALA A 263 6.06 -1.04 -7.20
CA ALA A 263 6.68 0.28 -7.39
C ALA A 263 6.68 1.08 -6.09
N SER A 264 7.78 1.73 -5.75
CA SER A 264 7.83 2.66 -4.61
C SER A 264 8.57 3.94 -4.96
N VAL A 265 8.16 5.06 -4.36
CA VAL A 265 8.96 6.28 -4.36
C VAL A 265 10.23 6.08 -3.53
N ASN A 266 11.38 6.42 -4.07
CA ASN A 266 12.65 6.35 -3.37
C ASN A 266 12.75 7.48 -2.33
N LEU A 267 12.64 7.11 -1.05
CA LEU A 267 12.94 7.99 0.09
C LEU A 267 14.07 7.41 0.95
N LYS A 268 15.04 6.72 0.32
CA LYS A 268 16.19 6.15 1.03
C LYS A 268 16.91 7.26 1.80
N GLY A 269 17.20 7.00 3.08
CA GLY A 269 17.87 7.96 3.97
C GLY A 269 16.90 8.77 4.84
N LEU A 270 15.61 8.79 4.52
CA LEU A 270 14.60 9.42 5.37
C LEU A 270 13.93 8.40 6.30
N HIS A 271 13.80 8.79 7.57
CA HIS A 271 13.13 8.07 8.63
C HIS A 271 11.77 8.70 8.89
N MET A 272 10.70 8.00 8.52
CA MET A 272 9.34 8.55 8.54
C MET A 272 8.81 8.89 9.93
N ALA A 273 9.37 8.27 10.97
CA ALA A 273 9.04 8.51 12.37
C ALA A 273 9.97 9.56 13.03
N SER A 274 10.95 10.10 12.29
CA SER A 274 11.80 11.17 12.80
C SER A 274 11.06 12.50 12.68
N ASP A 275 10.97 13.22 13.79
CA ASP A 275 10.38 14.56 13.84
C ASP A 275 11.02 15.54 12.84
N GLU A 276 12.35 15.51 12.75
CA GLU A 276 13.10 16.41 11.85
C GLU A 276 12.90 16.08 10.37
N GLN A 277 12.68 14.81 10.05
CA GLN A 277 12.58 14.33 8.66
C GLN A 277 11.13 14.11 8.22
N PHE A 278 10.17 14.17 9.15
CA PHE A 278 8.76 13.93 8.88
C PHE A 278 8.26 14.80 7.74
N ASN A 279 8.57 16.10 7.76
CA ASN A 279 8.17 17.10 6.78
C ASN A 279 9.12 17.24 5.58
N LYS A 280 10.15 16.39 5.49
CA LYS A 280 11.07 16.35 4.33
C LYS A 280 10.62 15.37 3.25
N LYS A 281 9.51 14.66 3.45
CA LYS A 281 8.89 13.77 2.46
C LYS A 281 7.73 14.45 1.75
N SER A 282 7.54 14.13 0.47
CA SER A 282 6.36 14.59 -0.27
C SER A 282 5.22 13.58 -0.27
N PHE A 283 5.51 12.31 0.03
CA PHE A 283 4.56 11.22 -0.05
C PHE A 283 4.38 10.58 1.33
N THR A 284 3.13 10.44 1.76
CA THR A 284 2.77 9.78 3.02
C THR A 284 2.72 8.26 2.94
N THR A 285 2.62 7.71 1.73
CA THR A 285 2.58 6.26 1.46
C THR A 285 3.21 5.96 0.11
N GLY A 286 3.44 4.69 -0.18
CA GLY A 286 3.91 4.25 -1.50
C GLY A 286 5.40 4.45 -1.74
N HIS A 287 6.19 4.55 -0.66
CA HIS A 287 7.62 4.83 -0.73
C HIS A 287 8.44 3.75 -0.01
N THR A 288 9.76 3.74 -0.26
CA THR A 288 10.69 2.72 0.26
C THR A 288 10.73 2.64 1.79
N GLY A 289 10.51 3.77 2.49
CA GLY A 289 10.38 3.82 3.96
C GLY A 289 9.27 2.95 4.56
N PHE A 290 8.28 2.51 3.76
CA PHE A 290 7.34 1.45 4.14
C PHE A 290 7.53 0.20 3.27
N GLY A 291 7.70 0.37 1.95
CA GLY A 291 7.83 -0.73 1.00
C GLY A 291 8.89 -1.77 1.38
N MET A 292 10.08 -1.33 1.80
CA MET A 292 11.20 -2.21 2.15
C MET A 292 11.01 -2.91 3.51
N PRO A 293 10.73 -2.17 4.61
CA PRO A 293 10.29 -2.73 5.88
C PRO A 293 9.26 -3.85 5.80
N PHE A 294 8.15 -3.64 5.08
CA PHE A 294 7.05 -4.60 5.02
C PHE A 294 7.29 -5.73 4.02
N ALA A 295 8.16 -5.55 3.02
CA ALA A 295 8.62 -6.65 2.18
C ALA A 295 9.54 -7.61 2.93
N THR A 296 10.43 -7.08 3.79
CA THR A 296 11.45 -7.87 4.49
C THR A 296 11.02 -8.43 5.85
N TRP A 297 9.99 -7.86 6.48
CA TRP A 297 9.42 -8.41 7.71
C TRP A 297 7.95 -7.97 7.85
N PRO A 298 7.01 -8.58 7.11
CA PRO A 298 5.59 -8.17 7.11
C PRO A 298 4.92 -8.30 8.48
N ASP A 299 5.39 -9.19 9.34
CA ASP A 299 4.86 -9.41 10.70
C ASP A 299 5.30 -8.34 11.72
N ARG A 300 6.04 -7.32 11.27
CA ARG A 300 6.20 -6.06 12.00
C ARG A 300 4.91 -5.24 12.10
N SER A 301 3.86 -5.66 11.37
CA SER A 301 2.58 -4.98 11.31
C SER A 301 1.86 -4.98 12.67
N ASP A 302 0.65 -4.43 12.68
CA ASP A 302 -0.23 -4.34 13.84
C ASP A 302 -0.98 -5.64 14.18
N VAL A 303 -0.70 -6.74 13.45
CA VAL A 303 -1.22 -8.09 13.71
C VAL A 303 -0.09 -9.12 13.87
N PRO A 304 -0.28 -10.20 14.66
CA PRO A 304 0.73 -11.25 14.84
C PRO A 304 1.18 -11.93 13.55
N ARG A 305 0.23 -12.12 12.63
CA ARG A 305 0.46 -12.63 11.27
C ARG A 305 -0.24 -11.74 10.26
N SER A 306 0.54 -10.96 9.52
CA SER A 306 0.05 -10.06 8.48
C SER A 306 -0.50 -10.86 7.31
N ALA A 307 -1.66 -10.45 6.80
CA ALA A 307 -2.20 -10.97 5.56
C ALA A 307 -1.52 -10.36 4.31
N ALA A 308 -0.80 -9.24 4.45
CA ALA A 308 -0.04 -8.63 3.37
C ALA A 308 1.35 -9.28 3.26
N ARG A 309 1.54 -10.06 2.20
CA ARG A 309 2.76 -10.82 1.88
C ARG A 309 3.26 -10.46 0.49
N PRO A 310 3.84 -9.26 0.29
CA PRO A 310 4.15 -8.78 -1.05
C PRO A 310 5.19 -9.64 -1.79
N LEU A 311 6.22 -10.16 -1.11
CA LEU A 311 7.25 -10.99 -1.75
C LEU A 311 6.73 -12.33 -2.28
N ARG A 312 5.65 -12.85 -1.69
CA ARG A 312 5.00 -14.10 -2.13
C ARG A 312 4.47 -14.00 -3.56
N TYR A 313 4.25 -12.78 -4.06
CA TYR A 313 3.57 -12.52 -5.33
C TYR A 313 4.37 -11.65 -6.30
N MET A 314 5.35 -10.89 -5.83
CA MET A 314 6.09 -9.90 -6.63
C MET A 314 7.12 -10.56 -7.58
N ASP A 315 7.07 -10.18 -8.85
CA ASP A 315 8.01 -10.64 -9.90
C ASP A 315 9.18 -9.67 -10.11
N ARG A 316 8.91 -8.37 -9.99
CA ARG A 316 9.90 -7.30 -10.13
C ARG A 316 9.57 -6.20 -9.12
N TYR A 317 10.60 -5.53 -8.60
CA TYR A 317 10.41 -4.39 -7.70
C TYR A 317 11.24 -3.22 -8.20
N VAL A 318 10.59 -2.11 -8.49
CA VAL A 318 11.25 -0.89 -8.97
C VAL A 318 11.01 0.29 -8.03
N THR A 319 11.90 1.27 -8.12
CA THR A 319 11.70 2.59 -7.53
C THR A 319 11.67 3.68 -8.57
N VAL A 320 10.94 4.74 -8.26
CA VAL A 320 10.95 6.02 -8.99
C VAL A 320 11.22 7.14 -7.98
N ASN A 321 11.68 8.28 -8.43
CA ASN A 321 11.95 9.46 -7.61
C ASN A 321 10.72 10.37 -7.52
N GLN A 322 10.73 11.29 -6.56
CA GLN A 322 9.58 12.16 -6.27
C GLN A 322 9.25 13.04 -7.48
N GLY A 323 10.25 13.64 -8.11
CA GLY A 323 10.06 14.50 -9.27
C GLY A 323 9.44 13.78 -10.47
N GLU A 324 9.77 12.50 -10.68
CA GLU A 324 9.17 11.67 -11.73
C GLU A 324 7.67 11.44 -11.50
N VAL A 325 7.28 11.19 -10.24
CA VAL A 325 5.87 11.01 -9.88
C VAL A 325 5.09 12.31 -10.01
N PHE A 326 5.67 13.45 -9.60
CA PHE A 326 5.05 14.76 -9.81
C PHE A 326 4.85 15.08 -11.30
N TYR A 327 5.87 14.84 -12.11
CA TYR A 327 5.79 15.02 -13.56
C TYR A 327 4.70 14.14 -14.17
N MET A 328 4.67 12.84 -13.83
CA MET A 328 3.67 11.93 -14.37
C MET A 328 2.25 12.26 -13.91
N THR A 329 2.11 12.83 -12.71
CA THR A 329 0.83 13.32 -12.20
C THR A 329 0.30 14.49 -13.02
N GLU A 330 1.17 15.45 -13.34
CA GLU A 330 0.79 16.57 -14.22
C GLU A 330 0.53 16.08 -15.65
N ALA A 331 1.35 15.16 -16.17
CA ALA A 331 1.17 14.59 -17.50
C ALA A 331 -0.17 13.84 -17.63
N LEU A 332 -0.59 13.09 -16.61
CA LEU A 332 -1.89 12.43 -16.57
C LEU A 332 -3.04 13.45 -16.68
N ALA A 333 -2.94 14.58 -15.97
CA ALA A 333 -3.93 15.63 -16.05
C ALA A 333 -3.94 16.34 -17.41
N GLN A 334 -2.78 16.75 -17.92
CA GLN A 334 -2.67 17.56 -19.13
C GLN A 334 -2.85 16.76 -20.43
N LEU A 335 -2.41 15.49 -20.46
CA LEU A 335 -2.46 14.66 -21.67
C LEU A 335 -3.72 13.78 -21.72
N GLU A 336 -4.24 13.35 -20.57
CA GLU A 336 -5.37 12.40 -20.53
C GLU A 336 -6.64 13.00 -19.91
N GLY A 337 -6.57 14.24 -19.39
CA GLY A 337 -7.73 14.90 -18.77
C GLY A 337 -8.12 14.30 -17.41
N LEU A 338 -7.22 13.56 -16.76
CA LEU A 338 -7.47 12.87 -15.50
C LEU A 338 -6.71 13.53 -14.35
N GLU A 339 -7.34 14.45 -13.64
CA GLU A 339 -6.73 15.09 -12.47
C GLU A 339 -6.73 14.14 -11.25
N ARG A 340 -5.54 13.74 -10.78
CA ARG A 340 -5.37 12.78 -9.67
C ARG A 340 -4.27 13.23 -8.71
N GLY A 341 -4.29 12.67 -7.50
CA GLY A 341 -3.25 12.94 -6.51
C GLY A 341 -1.95 12.16 -6.79
N PRO A 342 -0.78 12.69 -6.42
CA PRO A 342 0.49 12.11 -6.82
C PRO A 342 0.79 10.77 -6.15
N ALA A 343 0.29 10.51 -4.93
CA ALA A 343 0.56 9.25 -4.26
C ALA A 343 -0.04 8.04 -5.01
N GLY A 344 -1.15 8.25 -5.73
CA GLY A 344 -1.75 7.25 -6.61
C GLY A 344 -1.08 7.11 -7.98
N ASN A 345 -0.08 7.93 -8.31
CA ASN A 345 0.59 7.91 -9.61
C ASN A 345 2.00 7.29 -9.56
N THR A 346 2.41 6.75 -8.42
CA THR A 346 3.69 6.01 -8.29
C THR A 346 3.75 4.84 -9.28
N SER A 347 2.70 4.00 -9.32
CA SER A 347 2.60 2.91 -10.28
C SER A 347 2.53 3.38 -11.72
N LEU A 348 1.93 4.55 -11.99
CA LEU A 348 1.86 5.11 -13.35
C LEU A 348 3.24 5.60 -13.82
N ALA A 349 4.01 6.28 -12.97
CA ALA A 349 5.36 6.72 -13.29
C ALA A 349 6.26 5.51 -13.62
N ALA A 350 6.18 4.45 -12.81
CA ALA A 350 6.87 3.19 -13.11
C ALA A 350 6.35 2.54 -14.39
N ALA A 351 5.04 2.43 -14.59
CA ALA A 351 4.45 1.84 -15.80
C ALA A 351 4.87 2.58 -17.07
N PHE A 352 4.95 3.91 -17.04
CA PHE A 352 5.41 4.71 -18.18
C PHE A 352 6.87 4.41 -18.56
N SER A 353 7.76 4.24 -17.58
CA SER A 353 9.14 3.80 -17.84
C SER A 353 9.17 2.39 -18.41
N LEU A 354 8.48 1.45 -17.75
CA LEU A 354 8.51 0.02 -18.10
C LEU A 354 7.86 -0.27 -19.45
N ALA A 355 6.84 0.49 -19.85
CA ALA A 355 6.21 0.38 -21.16
C ALA A 355 7.23 0.54 -22.30
N GLN A 356 8.25 1.37 -22.11
CA GLN A 356 9.30 1.61 -23.12
C GLN A 356 10.24 0.41 -23.32
N GLU A 357 10.27 -0.55 -22.38
CA GLU A 357 11.07 -1.78 -22.46
C GLU A 357 10.32 -2.92 -23.16
N LEU A 358 8.98 -2.86 -23.11
CA LEU A 358 8.07 -3.89 -23.61
C LEU A 358 7.72 -3.68 -25.09
N ASP A 359 7.39 -4.78 -25.77
CA ASP A 359 6.96 -4.74 -27.18
C ASP A 359 5.61 -4.01 -27.33
N GLU A 360 5.37 -3.39 -28.48
CA GLU A 360 4.20 -2.54 -28.73
C GLU A 360 2.84 -3.24 -28.59
N ASP A 361 2.81 -4.57 -28.74
CA ASP A 361 1.63 -5.44 -28.61
C ASP A 361 1.33 -5.84 -27.15
N LYS A 362 2.25 -5.56 -26.22
CA LYS A 362 2.09 -5.84 -24.80
C LYS A 362 1.18 -4.83 -24.12
N ILE A 363 0.55 -5.28 -23.04
CA ILE A 363 -0.33 -4.47 -22.20
C ILE A 363 0.24 -4.37 -20.79
N ILE A 364 0.41 -3.13 -20.31
CA ILE A 364 0.82 -2.81 -18.94
C ILE A 364 -0.26 -1.98 -18.25
N ILE A 365 -0.63 -2.36 -17.03
CA ILE A 365 -1.66 -1.68 -16.23
C ILE A 365 -1.03 -1.02 -15.01
N ALA A 366 -1.21 0.30 -14.85
CA ALA A 366 -1.05 0.98 -13.57
C ALA A 366 -2.31 0.75 -12.73
N GLN A 367 -2.16 0.11 -11.57
CA GLN A 367 -3.28 -0.52 -10.87
C GLN A 367 -4.11 0.43 -9.98
N GLU A 368 -3.68 1.66 -9.76
CA GLU A 368 -4.43 2.61 -8.95
C GLU A 368 -4.38 4.03 -9.48
N THR A 369 -5.34 4.82 -8.97
CA THR A 369 -5.32 6.27 -8.90
C THR A 369 -5.85 6.69 -7.53
N GLU A 370 -5.75 7.97 -7.22
CA GLU A 370 -6.40 8.55 -6.06
C GLU A 370 -7.04 9.91 -6.36
N TYR A 371 -8.02 10.27 -5.53
CA TYR A 371 -8.56 11.62 -5.51
C TYR A 371 -7.48 12.65 -5.18
N THR A 372 -7.66 13.83 -5.76
CA THR A 372 -6.92 15.03 -5.42
C THR A 372 -7.80 16.03 -4.66
N GLY A 373 -7.21 17.12 -4.22
CA GLY A 373 -7.81 18.22 -3.46
C GLY A 373 -6.75 19.28 -3.20
N ALA A 374 -7.09 20.40 -2.57
CA ALA A 374 -6.16 21.53 -2.43
C ALA A 374 -4.81 21.08 -1.83
N GLY A 375 -4.81 20.45 -0.66
CA GLY A 375 -3.56 19.97 -0.04
C GLY A 375 -2.91 18.75 -0.72
N LYS A 376 -3.64 18.02 -1.58
CA LYS A 376 -3.14 16.87 -2.33
C LYS A 376 -2.69 17.20 -3.76
N HIS A 377 -2.90 18.42 -4.22
CA HIS A 377 -2.43 18.86 -5.52
C HIS A 377 -0.89 18.97 -5.53
N ILE A 378 -0.28 18.87 -6.70
CA ILE A 378 1.20 18.92 -6.83
C ILE A 378 1.77 20.25 -6.30
N GLN A 379 1.05 21.35 -6.52
CA GLN A 379 1.55 22.69 -6.20
C GLN A 379 1.73 22.92 -4.69
N PRO A 380 0.75 22.65 -3.80
CA PRO A 380 0.97 22.84 -2.37
C PRO A 380 2.01 21.90 -1.77
N GLN A 381 2.20 20.70 -2.33
CA GLN A 381 3.27 19.80 -1.92
C GLN A 381 4.65 20.35 -2.30
N LEU A 382 4.83 20.85 -3.52
CA LEU A 382 6.10 21.46 -3.95
C LEU A 382 6.40 22.77 -3.21
N SER A 383 5.38 23.60 -2.92
CA SER A 383 5.54 24.78 -2.09
C SER A 383 5.96 24.41 -0.67
N PHE A 384 5.31 23.42 -0.06
CA PHE A 384 5.66 22.92 1.26
C PHE A 384 7.08 22.36 1.30
N ALA A 385 7.52 21.65 0.26
CA ALA A 385 8.89 21.16 0.14
C ALA A 385 9.90 22.33 0.17
N ARG A 386 9.69 23.39 -0.62
CA ARG A 386 10.54 24.61 -0.61
C ARG A 386 10.61 25.25 0.76
N GLU A 387 9.46 25.38 1.43
CA GLU A 387 9.39 25.93 2.79
C GLU A 387 10.11 25.07 3.84
N ASN A 388 10.41 23.81 3.52
CA ASN A 388 11.20 22.90 4.37
C ASN A 388 12.66 22.79 3.91
N GLY A 389 13.13 23.70 3.04
CA GLY A 389 14.52 23.75 2.58
C GLY A 389 14.85 22.75 1.46
N ILE A 390 13.85 22.16 0.82
CA ILE A 390 14.05 21.27 -0.32
C ILE A 390 14.18 22.10 -1.60
N GLU A 391 15.29 21.95 -2.31
CA GLU A 391 15.51 22.59 -3.62
C GLU A 391 14.60 21.94 -4.67
N ILE A 392 13.83 22.75 -5.42
CA ILE A 392 13.00 22.25 -6.53
C ILE A 392 13.58 22.78 -7.83
N LYS A 393 13.99 21.87 -8.73
CA LYS A 393 14.58 22.23 -10.03
C LYS A 393 14.16 21.27 -11.13
N PHE A 394 14.41 21.67 -12.37
CA PHE A 394 14.31 20.79 -13.53
C PHE A 394 15.69 20.19 -13.83
N GLY A 395 15.74 18.92 -14.23
CA GLY A 395 16.99 18.24 -14.57
C GLY A 395 16.86 16.73 -14.66
N ASP A 396 17.93 16.02 -14.35
CA ASP A 396 17.97 14.55 -14.32
C ASP A 396 17.53 14.00 -12.96
N PRO A 397 16.41 13.27 -12.87
CA PRO A 397 15.94 12.70 -11.61
C PRO A 397 16.95 11.78 -10.93
N ARG A 398 17.94 11.21 -11.63
CA ARG A 398 19.00 10.38 -11.03
C ARG A 398 19.86 11.13 -10.02
N GLU A 399 19.89 12.45 -10.10
CA GLU A 399 20.58 13.33 -9.16
C GLU A 399 19.69 13.71 -7.96
N GLU A 400 18.44 13.20 -7.89
CA GLU A 400 17.53 13.50 -6.78
C GLU A 400 18.03 12.89 -5.47
N ILE A 401 18.12 13.73 -4.43
CA ILE A 401 18.52 13.32 -3.08
C ILE A 401 17.34 13.54 -2.13
N PRO A 402 16.72 12.46 -1.60
CA PRO A 402 15.56 12.56 -0.72
C PRO A 402 15.79 13.48 0.49
N GLY A 403 14.94 14.49 0.63
CA GLY A 403 14.98 15.46 1.72
C GLY A 403 15.93 16.64 1.51
N GLU A 404 16.64 16.70 0.37
CA GLU A 404 17.49 17.83 -0.02
C GLU A 404 16.97 18.51 -1.29
N ASN A 405 16.56 17.74 -2.29
CA ASN A 405 16.01 18.27 -3.52
C ASN A 405 14.91 17.36 -4.13
N ILE A 406 14.11 17.95 -5.02
CA ILE A 406 13.17 17.25 -5.90
C ILE A 406 13.49 17.72 -7.32
N ILE A 407 13.78 16.78 -8.21
CA ILE A 407 14.20 17.08 -9.57
C ILE A 407 13.08 16.66 -10.53
N LEU A 408 12.35 17.66 -11.01
CA LEU A 408 11.35 17.46 -12.07
C LEU A 408 12.11 17.12 -13.37
N PRO A 409 11.81 16.00 -14.04
CA PRO A 409 12.44 15.66 -15.31
C PRO A 409 12.37 16.82 -16.31
N GLU A 410 13.51 17.29 -16.83
CA GLU A 410 13.52 18.30 -17.91
C GLU A 410 12.95 17.75 -19.24
N HIS A 411 12.94 16.43 -19.39
CA HIS A 411 12.35 15.72 -20.51
C HIS A 411 11.80 14.36 -20.06
N PRO A 412 10.66 13.89 -20.57
CA PRO A 412 10.05 12.61 -20.14
C PRO A 412 10.91 11.37 -20.43
N ARG A 413 12.02 11.51 -21.18
CA ARG A 413 12.95 10.40 -21.47
C ARG A 413 13.80 10.03 -20.25
N LEU A 414 13.91 10.96 -19.30
CA LEU A 414 14.68 10.82 -18.09
C LEU A 414 13.89 10.08 -16.99
N ILE A 415 12.59 9.85 -17.21
CA ILE A 415 11.79 9.02 -16.32
C ILE A 415 12.26 7.57 -16.48
N LYS A 416 12.84 7.01 -15.43
CA LYS A 416 13.43 5.68 -15.38
C LYS A 416 13.16 5.00 -14.04
N ALA A 417 12.34 3.95 -14.11
CA ALA A 417 12.19 3.02 -13.01
C ALA A 417 13.52 2.29 -12.76
N ILE A 418 13.99 2.31 -11.51
CA ILE A 418 15.24 1.68 -11.09
C ILE A 418 14.93 0.36 -10.40
N ASP A 419 15.49 -0.74 -10.88
CA ASP A 419 15.32 -2.05 -10.26
C ASP A 419 15.95 -2.13 -8.87
N LEU A 420 15.19 -2.73 -7.96
CA LEU A 420 15.70 -3.22 -6.69
C LEU A 420 16.08 -4.70 -6.83
N ASP A 421 17.18 -5.07 -6.18
CA ASP A 421 17.62 -6.47 -6.10
C ASP A 421 16.66 -7.28 -5.23
N LEU A 422 15.72 -7.98 -5.87
CA LEU A 422 14.73 -8.82 -5.21
C LEU A 422 15.38 -9.97 -4.43
N ASP A 423 16.47 -10.55 -4.91
CA ASP A 423 17.14 -11.65 -4.23
C ASP A 423 17.78 -11.18 -2.93
N LYS A 424 18.35 -9.97 -2.90
CA LYS A 424 18.81 -9.34 -1.66
C LYS A 424 17.67 -9.08 -0.68
N ILE A 425 16.49 -8.71 -1.17
CA ILE A 425 15.29 -8.48 -0.34
C ILE A 425 14.78 -9.82 0.24
N ARG A 426 14.70 -10.87 -0.58
CA ARG A 426 14.34 -12.25 -0.17
C ARG A 426 15.32 -12.81 0.86
N ARG A 427 16.63 -12.59 0.65
CA ARG A 427 17.68 -12.92 1.63
C ARG A 427 17.47 -12.20 2.96
N SER A 428 17.14 -10.91 2.90
CA SER A 428 16.84 -10.12 4.09
C SER A 428 15.58 -10.61 4.82
N TYR A 429 14.56 -11.06 4.08
CA TYR A 429 13.37 -11.70 4.64
C TYR A 429 13.71 -12.97 5.43
N ILE A 430 14.44 -13.90 4.80
CA ILE A 430 14.86 -15.16 5.44
C ILE A 430 15.70 -14.86 6.69
N LYS A 431 16.65 -13.94 6.60
CA LYS A 431 17.47 -13.50 7.74
C LYS A 431 16.60 -12.97 8.88
N ASN A 432 15.64 -12.10 8.61
CA ASN A 432 14.74 -11.55 9.62
C ASN A 432 13.88 -12.65 10.27
N CYS A 433 13.33 -13.59 9.48
CA CYS A 433 12.59 -14.74 10.01
C CYS A 433 13.42 -15.54 11.02
N LEU A 434 14.69 -15.80 10.72
CA LEU A 434 15.58 -16.55 11.63
C LEU A 434 15.94 -15.75 12.88
N GLN A 435 16.35 -14.49 12.72
CA GLN A 435 16.86 -13.66 13.81
C GLN A 435 15.75 -13.24 14.79
N ILE A 436 14.60 -12.81 14.28
CA ILE A 436 13.52 -12.26 15.12
C ILE A 436 12.83 -13.38 15.92
N ASN A 437 12.71 -14.58 15.32
CA ASN A 437 12.11 -15.74 15.99
C ASN A 437 13.13 -16.60 16.74
N ASN A 438 14.42 -16.24 16.76
CA ASN A 438 15.52 -16.97 17.40
C ASN A 438 15.62 -18.46 16.94
N ILE A 439 15.44 -18.71 15.65
CA ILE A 439 15.41 -20.07 15.08
C ILE A 439 16.81 -20.47 14.62
N LYS A 440 17.31 -21.61 15.12
CA LYS A 440 18.64 -22.17 14.80
C LYS A 440 18.59 -23.27 13.74
N GLU A 441 17.51 -24.05 13.74
CA GLU A 441 17.27 -25.15 12.82
C GLU A 441 15.87 -24.99 12.22
N LEU A 442 15.76 -25.22 10.91
CA LEU A 442 14.51 -25.13 10.17
C LEU A 442 14.00 -26.53 9.87
N SER A 443 12.71 -26.75 10.10
CA SER A 443 12.03 -27.96 9.65
C SER A 443 11.86 -27.95 8.12
N SER A 444 11.50 -29.10 7.54
CA SER A 444 11.11 -29.17 6.13
C SER A 444 9.91 -28.26 5.81
N ASN A 445 8.98 -28.09 6.76
CA ASN A 445 7.84 -27.19 6.56
C ASN A 445 8.27 -25.72 6.55
N ASP A 446 9.20 -25.33 7.42
CA ASP A 446 9.73 -23.97 7.43
C ASP A 446 10.46 -23.61 6.12
N LEU A 447 11.23 -24.54 5.57
CA LEU A 447 11.90 -24.37 4.28
C LEU A 447 10.87 -24.18 3.14
N GLN A 448 9.82 -25.00 3.12
CA GLN A 448 8.75 -24.89 2.13
C GLN A 448 7.97 -23.57 2.26
N PHE A 449 7.65 -23.18 3.49
CA PHE A 449 7.01 -21.90 3.78
C PHE A 449 7.85 -20.73 3.26
N LEU A 450 9.16 -20.71 3.56
CA LEU A 450 10.06 -19.66 3.09
C LEU A 450 10.17 -19.61 1.56
N ALA A 451 10.21 -20.77 0.90
CA ALA A 451 10.27 -20.83 -0.57
C ALA A 451 9.03 -20.17 -1.20
N VAL A 452 7.85 -20.48 -0.68
CA VAL A 452 6.60 -19.87 -1.14
C VAL A 452 6.56 -18.37 -0.79
N GLU A 453 6.89 -17.98 0.45
CA GLU A 453 6.87 -16.57 0.88
C GLU A 453 7.82 -15.67 0.10
N THR A 454 8.93 -16.22 -0.38
CA THR A 454 9.91 -15.49 -1.19
C THR A 454 9.66 -15.60 -2.68
N LYS A 455 8.66 -16.39 -3.12
CA LYS A 455 8.41 -16.73 -4.52
C LYS A 455 9.67 -17.31 -5.18
N THR A 456 10.32 -18.26 -4.50
CA THR A 456 11.52 -18.98 -4.96
C THR A 456 11.37 -20.49 -4.78
N ASP A 457 12.47 -21.24 -4.86
CA ASP A 457 12.52 -22.69 -4.64
C ASP A 457 13.25 -23.05 -3.33
N LEU A 458 13.21 -24.33 -2.97
CA LEU A 458 13.86 -24.85 -1.78
C LEU A 458 15.39 -24.70 -1.82
N GLU A 459 16.00 -24.77 -3.00
CA GLU A 459 17.45 -24.71 -3.16
C GLU A 459 17.97 -23.29 -2.90
N PHE A 460 17.24 -22.26 -3.33
CA PHE A 460 17.49 -20.88 -2.96
C PHE A 460 17.47 -20.71 -1.45
N VAL A 461 16.40 -21.17 -0.78
CA VAL A 461 16.26 -21.01 0.68
C VAL A 461 17.39 -21.71 1.43
N LYS A 462 17.68 -22.98 1.10
CA LYS A 462 18.77 -23.74 1.74
C LYS A 462 20.11 -23.04 1.60
N ARG A 463 20.46 -22.60 0.38
CA ARG A 463 21.69 -21.86 0.11
C ARG A 463 21.79 -20.59 0.95
N VAL A 464 20.72 -19.79 1.01
CA VAL A 464 20.69 -18.58 1.84
C VAL A 464 20.87 -18.90 3.33
N VAL A 465 20.21 -19.94 3.82
CA VAL A 465 20.32 -20.36 5.22
C VAL A 465 21.74 -20.83 5.57
N GLU A 466 22.41 -21.54 4.66
CA GLU A 466 23.82 -21.95 4.81
C GLU A 466 24.75 -20.74 4.84
N GLU A 467 24.60 -19.80 3.89
CA GLU A 467 25.38 -18.56 3.84
C GLU A 467 25.18 -17.65 5.07
N LEU A 468 24.02 -17.73 5.75
CA LEU A 468 23.77 -16.97 6.98
C LEU A 468 24.37 -17.63 8.24
N LYS A 469 24.80 -18.90 8.15
CA LYS A 469 25.45 -19.64 9.25
C LYS A 469 26.98 -19.54 9.19
N SER A 470 27.54 -19.31 8.00
CA SER A 470 28.96 -18.98 7.79
C SER A 470 29.27 -17.55 8.19
#